data_AF-A0A557SVM8-F1
#
_entry.id   AF-A0A557SVM8-F1
#
_cell.length_a   1.000
_cell.length_b   1.000
_cell.length_c   1.000
_cell.angle_alpha   90.00
_cell.angle_beta   90.00
_cell.angle_gamma   90.00
#
_symmetry.space_group_name_H-M   'P 1'
#
loop_
_entity.id
_entity.type
_entity.pdbx_description
1 polymer ?
#
loop_
_entity_poly.entity_id
_entity_poly.type
_entity_poly.pdbx_seq_one_letter_code
_entity_poly.pdbx_strand_id
1 'polypeptide(L)'
;MIPEHCSFVSEGTKCPLPPEFIIEVEDETDNSKFMIGLTCSDHRAVLENRFRLLQKNNTIPSGKITLTNIRIIHTDCIKGTHEDEEEVKIKRLDM
;
A
#
# COMPACT_ATOMS: atom_id res chain seq x y z
N MET A 1 4.09 9.46 -0.95
CA MET A 1 5.22 8.63 -0.47
C MET A 1 4.66 7.56 0.45
N ILE A 2 5.15 6.33 0.33
CA ILE A 2 4.80 5.23 1.24
C ILE A 2 5.68 5.37 2.50
N PRO A 3 5.15 5.19 3.72
CA PRO A 3 5.92 5.19 4.95
C PRO A 3 7.07 4.18 4.95
N GLU A 4 8.14 4.51 5.64
CA GLU A 4 9.31 3.63 5.80
C GLU A 4 9.05 2.43 6.71
N HIS A 5 7.96 2.45 7.48
CA HIS A 5 7.66 1.48 8.53
C HIS A 5 6.22 0.96 8.42
N CYS A 6 6.05 -0.33 8.73
CA CYS A 6 4.77 -0.99 8.88
C CYS A 6 3.88 -0.29 9.93
N SER A 7 2.56 -0.34 9.75
CA SER A 7 1.57 0.27 10.66
C SER A 7 1.41 -0.47 12.00
N PHE A 8 2.11 -1.59 12.21
CA PHE A 8 2.03 -2.36 13.44
C PHE A 8 2.80 -1.69 14.60
N VAL A 9 2.14 -1.63 15.77
CA VAL A 9 2.71 -1.13 17.02
C VAL A 9 2.43 -2.12 18.13
N SER A 10 3.47 -2.51 18.87
CA SER A 10 3.37 -3.35 20.06
C SER A 10 4.08 -2.67 21.22
N GLU A 11 3.41 -2.54 22.37
CA GLU A 11 3.97 -1.95 23.59
C GLU A 11 4.60 -0.56 23.37
N GLY A 12 4.03 0.23 22.46
CA GLY A 12 4.53 1.56 22.08
C GLY A 12 5.69 1.55 21.08
N THR A 13 6.24 0.38 20.75
CA THR A 13 7.31 0.22 19.76
C THR A 13 6.71 -0.03 18.38
N LYS A 14 7.11 0.78 17.39
CA LYS A 14 6.72 0.60 15.99
C LYS A 14 7.55 -0.52 15.35
N CYS A 15 6.93 -1.28 14.45
CA CYS A 15 7.66 -2.24 13.65
C CYS A 15 8.72 -1.53 12.78
N PRO A 16 9.99 -1.99 12.79
CA PRO A 16 11.06 -1.36 12.01
C PRO A 16 11.05 -1.78 10.53
N LEU A 17 10.25 -2.77 10.14
CA LEU A 17 10.24 -3.30 8.78
C LEU A 17 9.43 -2.42 7.83
N PRO A 18 9.89 -2.25 6.58
CA PRO A 18 9.13 -1.54 5.57
C PRO A 18 7.84 -2.29 5.22
N PRO A 19 6.78 -1.58 4.85
CA PRO A 19 5.55 -2.21 4.40
C PRO A 19 5.75 -2.85 3.02
N GLU A 20 5.16 -4.04 2.85
CA GLU A 20 5.13 -4.80 1.60
C GLU A 20 3.71 -4.90 1.05
N PHE A 21 2.69 -4.71 1.88
CA PHE A 21 1.29 -4.83 1.52
C PHE A 21 0.49 -3.59 1.94
N ILE A 22 -0.46 -3.22 1.09
CA ILE A 22 -1.53 -2.29 1.38
C ILE A 22 -2.74 -3.09 1.86
N ILE A 23 -3.33 -2.65 2.97
CA ILE A 23 -4.57 -3.22 3.49
C ILE A 23 -5.70 -2.25 3.18
N GLU A 24 -6.70 -2.75 2.47
CA GLU A 24 -7.87 -2.02 2.01
C GLU A 24 -9.14 -2.67 2.56
N VAL A 25 -10.15 -1.85 2.89
CA VAL A 25 -11.50 -2.29 3.21
C VAL A 25 -12.43 -1.77 2.13
N GLU A 26 -13.20 -2.68 1.55
CA GLU A 26 -14.33 -2.37 0.67
C GLU A 26 -15.59 -2.31 1.53
N ASP A 27 -16.24 -1.16 1.60
CA ASP A 27 -17.49 -0.95 2.33
C ASP A 27 -18.65 -1.64 1.59
N GLU A 28 -19.39 -2.49 2.27
CA GLU A 28 -20.53 -3.22 1.69
C GLU A 28 -21.71 -2.32 1.30
N THR A 29 -21.81 -1.12 1.87
CA THR A 29 -22.98 -0.24 1.67
C THR A 29 -22.91 0.56 0.38
N ASP A 30 -21.73 1.04 0.00
CA ASP A 30 -21.53 1.91 -1.16
C ASP A 30 -20.43 1.43 -2.12
N ASN A 31 -19.82 0.26 -1.86
CA ASN A 31 -18.69 -0.31 -2.61
C ASN A 31 -17.47 0.62 -2.68
N SER A 32 -17.35 1.57 -1.75
CA SER A 32 -16.18 2.42 -1.66
C SER A 32 -15.00 1.65 -1.05
N LYS A 33 -13.78 1.97 -1.51
CA LYS A 33 -12.56 1.34 -1.03
C LYS A 33 -11.72 2.34 -0.25
N PHE A 34 -11.34 1.96 0.95
CA PHE A 34 -10.50 2.78 1.82
C PHE A 34 -9.23 2.03 2.17
N MET A 35 -8.10 2.70 2.01
CA MET A 35 -6.83 2.24 2.56
C MET A 35 -6.85 2.46 4.07
N ILE A 36 -6.68 1.37 4.84
CA ILE A 36 -6.76 1.41 6.29
C ILE A 36 -5.41 1.12 6.97
N GLY A 37 -4.43 0.62 6.24
CA GLY A 37 -3.10 0.38 6.78
C GLY A 37 -2.10 -0.20 5.79
N LEU A 38 -0.86 -0.26 6.23
CA LEU A 38 0.26 -0.83 5.49
C LEU A 38 0.98 -1.85 6.37
N THR A 39 1.36 -2.99 5.82
CA THR A 39 1.95 -4.09 6.62
C THR A 39 3.15 -4.74 5.95
N CYS A 40 4.10 -5.20 6.74
CA CYS A 40 5.15 -6.13 6.30
C CYS A 40 4.64 -7.58 6.33
N SER A 41 5.36 -8.51 5.70
CA SER A 41 5.00 -9.93 5.67
C SER A 41 4.74 -10.52 7.06
N ASP A 42 5.55 -10.15 8.06
CA ASP A 42 5.50 -10.71 9.41
C ASP A 42 4.22 -10.32 10.17
N HIS A 43 3.72 -9.09 9.95
CA HIS A 43 2.58 -8.55 10.70
C HIS A 43 1.26 -8.62 9.95
N ARG A 44 1.27 -9.18 8.73
CA ARG A 44 0.09 -9.29 7.87
C ARG A 44 -1.10 -9.95 8.57
N ALA A 45 -0.91 -11.16 9.09
CA ALA A 45 -1.98 -11.94 9.69
C ALA A 45 -2.53 -11.28 10.97
N VAL A 46 -1.64 -10.64 11.74
CA VAL A 46 -2.00 -9.96 12.98
C VAL A 46 -2.86 -8.73 12.70
N LEU A 47 -2.45 -7.90 11.73
CA LEU A 47 -3.21 -6.71 11.34
C LEU A 47 -4.54 -7.09 10.68
N GLU A 48 -4.57 -8.10 9.81
CA GLU A 48 -5.82 -8.57 9.19
C GLU A 48 -6.84 -9.02 10.25
N ASN A 49 -6.41 -9.81 11.24
CA ASN A 49 -7.29 -10.22 12.34
C ASN A 49 -7.74 -9.03 13.20
N ARG A 50 -6.87 -8.05 13.44
CA ARG A 50 -7.23 -6.85 14.19
C ARG A 50 -8.27 -6.01 13.45
N PHE A 51 -8.16 -5.89 12.13
CA PHE A 51 -9.16 -5.18 11.33
C PHE A 51 -10.50 -5.91 11.29
N ARG A 52 -10.52 -7.24 11.21
CA ARG A 52 -11.76 -8.03 11.37
C ARG A 52 -12.42 -7.79 12.73
N LEU A 53 -11.63 -7.68 13.79
CA LEU A 53 -12.17 -7.34 15.12
C LEU A 53 -12.75 -5.92 15.16
N LEU A 54 -12.09 -4.96 14.51
CA LEU A 54 -12.57 -3.58 14.41
C LEU A 54 -13.88 -3.48 13.60
N GLN A 55 -14.04 -4.28 12.54
CA GLN A 55 -15.30 -4.42 11.81
C GLN A 55 -16.39 -4.98 12.71
N LYS A 56 -16.11 -6.06 13.45
CA LYS A 56 -17.06 -6.65 14.40
C LYS A 56 -17.48 -5.68 15.49
N ASN A 57 -16.59 -4.78 15.90
CA ASN A 57 -16.84 -3.74 16.88
C ASN A 57 -17.46 -2.45 16.27
N ASN A 58 -17.83 -2.46 14.99
CA ASN A 58 -18.35 -1.31 14.24
C ASN A 58 -17.46 -0.05 14.32
N THR A 59 -16.15 -0.22 14.51
CA THR A 59 -15.19 0.89 14.54
C THR A 59 -14.74 1.28 13.13
N ILE A 60 -14.74 0.32 12.21
CA ILE A 60 -14.51 0.55 10.78
C ILE A 60 -15.65 -0.12 9.99
N PRO A 61 -15.93 0.32 8.74
CA PRO A 61 -17.00 -0.26 7.93
C PRO A 61 -16.86 -1.77 7.74
N SER A 62 -17.99 -2.46 7.80
CA SER A 62 -18.04 -3.89 7.48
C SER A 62 -17.86 -4.09 5.99
N GLY A 63 -17.09 -5.12 5.64
CA GLY A 63 -16.90 -5.54 4.27
C GLY A 63 -15.56 -6.21 4.02
N LYS A 64 -15.17 -6.31 2.75
CA LYS A 64 -14.08 -7.19 2.35
C LYS A 64 -12.72 -6.54 2.61
N ILE A 65 -11.91 -7.19 3.45
CA ILE A 65 -10.50 -6.83 3.63
C ILE A 65 -9.69 -7.45 2.48
N THR A 66 -8.98 -6.61 1.74
CA THR A 66 -8.08 -7.03 0.67
C THR A 66 -6.66 -6.60 0.98
N LEU A 67 -5.70 -7.45 0.65
CA LEU A 67 -4.27 -7.15 0.76
C LEU A 67 -3.62 -7.16 -0.60
N THR A 68 -3.02 -6.03 -0.96
CA THR A 68 -2.40 -5.81 -2.26
C THR A 68 -0.90 -5.58 -2.06
N ASN A 69 -0.06 -6.31 -2.80
CA ASN A 69 1.39 -6.08 -2.77
C ASN A 69 1.72 -4.66 -3.25
N ILE A 70 2.58 -3.97 -2.51
CA ILE A 70 3.13 -2.68 -2.89
C ILE A 70 4.08 -2.91 -4.07
N ARG A 71 3.82 -2.18 -5.16
CA ARG A 71 4.74 -2.11 -6.30
C ARG A 71 5.29 -0.70 -6.36
N ILE A 72 6.58 -0.56 -6.12
CA ILE A 72 7.26 0.73 -6.23
C ILE A 72 7.51 0.99 -7.71
N ILE A 73 6.88 2.03 -8.24
CA ILE A 73 7.12 2.54 -9.59
C ILE A 73 7.90 3.84 -9.45
N HIS A 74 9.12 3.86 -9.99
CA HIS A 74 9.88 5.09 -10.19
C HIS A 74 9.64 5.58 -11.62
N THR A 75 9.32 6.86 -11.74
CA THR A 75 9.19 7.55 -13.03
C THR A 75 10.17 8.70 -13.05
N ASP A 76 10.98 8.78 -14.11
CA ASP A 76 11.81 9.95 -14.34
C ASP A 76 10.91 11.11 -14.80
N CYS A 77 11.14 12.29 -14.22
CA CYS A 77 10.48 13.51 -14.66
C CYS A 77 11.19 14.02 -15.91
N ILE A 78 10.50 14.00 -17.05
CA ILE A 78 10.98 14.55 -18.32
C ILE A 78 10.17 15.82 -18.64
N LYS A 79 10.80 16.80 -19.31
CA LYS A 79 10.14 18.07 -19.69
C LYS A 79 9.18 17.88 -20.87
N GLY A 80 9.30 16.77 -21.60
CA GLY A 80 8.50 16.46 -22.78
C GLY A 80 8.97 17.18 -24.03
N THR A 81 10.27 17.50 -24.11
CA THR A 81 10.86 18.05 -25.34
C THR A 81 11.12 16.92 -26.35
N HIS A 82 11.36 17.28 -27.60
CA HIS A 82 11.74 16.30 -28.64
C HIS A 82 13.04 15.55 -28.27
N GLU A 83 13.99 16.23 -27.61
CA GLU A 83 15.22 15.61 -27.09
C GLU A 83 14.91 14.57 -26.00
N ASP A 84 13.98 14.85 -25.08
CA ASP A 84 13.55 13.88 -24.06
C ASP A 84 12.91 12.63 -24.70
N GLU A 85 12.11 12.82 -25.75
CA GLU A 85 11.50 11.69 -26.48
C GLU A 85 12.54 10.80 -27.17
N GLU A 86 13.57 11.41 -27.75
CA GLU A 86 14.70 10.70 -28.36
C GLU A 86 15.51 9.93 -27.31
N GLU A 87 15.85 10.56 -26.18
CA GLU A 87 16.56 9.89 -25.08
C GLU A 87 15.79 8.68 -24.53
N VAL A 88 14.48 8.81 -24.32
CA VAL A 88 13.64 7.70 -23.86
C VAL A 88 13.58 6.56 -24.88
N LYS A 89 13.50 6.88 -26.18
CA LYS A 89 13.53 5.87 -27.25
C LYS A 89 14.85 5.12 -27.29
N ILE A 90 15.98 5.82 -27.16
CA ILE A 90 17.32 5.22 -27.16
C ILE A 90 17.47 4.28 -25.96
N LYS A 91 17.16 4.74 -24.74
CA LYS A 91 17.25 3.91 -23.52
C LYS A 91 16.40 2.63 -23.56
N ARG A 92 15.30 2.63 -24.33
CA ARG A 92 14.43 1.45 -24.51
C ARG A 92 14.93 0.46 -25.56
N LEU A 93 15.79 0.89 -26.47
CA LEU A 93 16.40 0.05 -27.50
C LEU A 93 17.66 -0.68 -26.99
N ASP A 94 18.32 -0.15 -25.95
CA ASP A 94 19.49 -0.73 -25.29
C ASP A 94 19.15 -1.74 -24.17
N MET A 95 17.87 -2.12 -24.02
CA MET A 95 17.37 -3.16 -23.10
C MET A 95 17.04 -4.45 -23.85
#